data_AF-A0A2E6WIJ8-F1
#
_entry.id   AF-A0A2E6WIJ8-F1
#
_cell.length_a   1.000
_cell.length_b   1.000
_cell.length_c   1.000
_cell.angle_alpha   90.00
_cell.angle_beta   90.00
_cell.angle_gamma   90.00
#
_symmetry.space_group_name_H-M   'P 1'
#
loop_
_entity.id
_entity.type
_entity.pdbx_description
1 polymer ?
#
loop_
_entity_poly.entity_id
_entity_poly.type
_entity_poly.pdbx_seq_one_letter_code
_entity_poly.pdbx_strand_id
1 'polypeptide(L)'
;MCGPLQEKLEDDIRKLADVFWQVLNGFKVDPVMELEDWASSEKVLTGVAVELLSVRSLLFRMLRAGFPEGYHDMQSVVIDLWELGVVSFPSKQNTRRATTT
;
A
#
# COMPACT_ATOMS: atom_id res chain seq x y z
N MET A 1 -24.63 5.71 2.03
CA MET A 1 -23.76 6.62 2.79
C MET A 1 -22.93 5.76 3.73
N CYS A 2 -21.61 5.76 3.57
CA CYS A 2 -20.71 5.08 4.50
C CYS A 2 -20.71 5.82 5.85
N GLY A 3 -20.53 5.10 6.95
CA GLY A 3 -20.48 5.71 8.28
C GLY A 3 -19.15 6.44 8.54
N PRO A 4 -19.08 7.32 9.55
CA PRO A 4 -17.88 8.12 9.85
C PRO A 4 -16.62 7.28 10.16
N LEU A 5 -16.79 6.03 10.60
CA LEU A 5 -15.66 5.10 10.80
C LEU A 5 -15.08 4.60 9.48
N GLN A 6 -15.92 4.42 8.46
CA GLN A 6 -15.50 3.95 7.14
C GLN A 6 -14.77 5.06 6.38
N GLU A 7 -15.26 6.29 6.44
CA GLU A 7 -14.58 7.46 5.85
C GLU A 7 -13.18 7.67 6.46
N LYS A 8 -13.06 7.49 7.78
CA LYS A 8 -11.77 7.57 8.48
C LYS A 8 -10.82 6.45 8.03
N LEU A 9 -11.31 5.22 7.91
CA LEU A 9 -10.51 4.09 7.43
C LEU A 9 -9.99 4.33 6.01
N GLU A 10 -10.85 4.80 5.11
CA GLU A 10 -10.49 5.13 3.73
C GLU A 10 -9.46 6.27 3.67
N ASP A 11 -9.57 7.26 4.55
CA ASP A 11 -8.56 8.32 4.72
C ASP A 11 -7.21 7.79 5.23
N ASP A 12 -7.23 6.89 6.23
CA ASP A 12 -6.02 6.27 6.76
C ASP A 12 -5.30 5.42 5.69
N ILE A 13 -6.03 4.69 4.84
CA ILE A 13 -5.45 3.94 3.71
C ILE A 13 -4.82 4.90 2.68
N ARG A 14 -5.48 6.01 2.35
CA ARG A 14 -4.94 7.02 1.42
C ARG A 14 -3.67 7.67 1.96
N LYS A 15 -3.62 7.99 3.26
CA LYS A 15 -2.41 8.49 3.93
C LYS A 15 -1.27 7.49 3.90
N LEU A 16 -1.56 6.20 4.07
CA LEU A 16 -0.55 5.16 3.95
C LEU A 16 0.06 5.15 2.53
N ALA A 17 -0.75 5.32 1.49
CA ALA A 17 -0.26 5.42 0.11
C ALA A 17 0.73 6.60 -0.07
N ASP A 18 0.43 7.76 0.51
CA ASP A 18 1.32 8.93 0.47
C ASP A 18 2.67 8.64 1.15
N VAL A 19 2.66 7.94 2.30
CA VAL A 19 3.91 7.49 2.95
C VAL A 19 4.72 6.58 2.04
N PHE A 20 4.10 5.59 1.41
CA PHE A 20 4.80 4.69 0.48
C PHE A 20 5.39 5.43 -0.70
N TRP A 21 4.65 6.37 -1.29
CA TRP A 21 5.14 7.17 -2.40
C TRP A 21 6.34 8.05 -2.01
N GLN A 22 6.29 8.67 -0.82
CA GLN A 22 7.40 9.46 -0.28
C GLN A 22 8.65 8.61 -0.09
N VAL A 23 8.51 7.39 0.41
CA VAL A 23 9.65 6.47 0.60
C VAL A 23 10.26 6.07 -0.75
N LEU A 24 9.44 5.85 -1.78
CA LEU A 24 9.91 5.40 -3.08
C LEU A 24 10.50 6.52 -3.95
N ASN A 25 9.94 7.73 -3.84
CA ASN A 25 10.25 8.83 -4.77
C ASN A 25 10.92 10.04 -4.10
N GLY A 26 10.92 10.13 -2.76
CA GLY A 26 11.55 11.21 -2.00
C GLY A 26 10.74 12.52 -1.92
N PHE A 27 9.49 12.55 -2.41
CA PHE A 27 8.60 13.71 -2.34
C PHE A 27 7.14 13.29 -2.05
N LYS A 28 6.33 14.23 -1.54
CA LYS A 28 4.92 13.99 -1.16
C LYS A 28 4.01 13.81 -2.37
N VAL A 29 2.97 12.98 -2.23
CA VAL A 29 1.86 12.93 -3.19
C VAL A 29 0.99 14.16 -2.98
N ASP A 30 0.71 14.92 -4.03
CA ASP A 30 -0.40 15.85 -4.00
C ASP A 30 -1.71 15.04 -4.16
N PRO A 31 -2.59 15.02 -3.15
CA PRO A 31 -3.85 14.29 -3.22
C PRO A 31 -4.83 14.85 -4.26
N VAL A 32 -4.57 16.07 -4.76
CA VAL A 32 -5.31 16.73 -5.85
C VAL A 32 -4.64 16.51 -7.21
N MET A 33 -3.47 15.87 -7.27
CA MET A 33 -2.84 15.48 -8.53
C MET A 33 -3.82 14.59 -9.28
N GLU A 34 -4.45 15.14 -10.32
CA GLU A 34 -5.46 14.44 -11.08
C GLU A 34 -4.85 13.13 -11.61
N LEU A 35 -5.64 12.06 -11.64
CA LEU A 35 -5.18 10.76 -12.14
C LEU A 35 -4.52 10.86 -13.54
N GLU A 36 -4.88 11.90 -14.31
CA GLU A 36 -4.32 12.23 -15.61
C GLU A 36 -2.85 12.71 -15.55
N ASP A 37 -2.45 13.39 -14.47
CA ASP A 37 -1.05 13.76 -14.19
C ASP A 37 -0.23 12.56 -13.69
N TRP A 38 -0.87 11.55 -13.12
CA TRP A 38 -0.23 10.27 -12.78
C TRP A 38 0.02 9.37 -13.99
N ALA A 39 -0.88 9.39 -14.98
CA ALA A 39 -0.61 8.80 -16.29
C ALA A 39 0.52 9.56 -17.03
N SER A 40 0.69 10.85 -16.74
CA SER A 40 1.88 11.61 -17.19
C SER A 40 3.15 11.23 -16.40
N SER A 41 3.00 10.89 -15.12
CA SER A 41 4.05 10.30 -14.26
C SER A 41 4.44 8.88 -14.69
N GLU A 42 3.60 8.20 -15.48
CA GLU A 42 3.93 6.94 -16.16
C GLU A 42 5.19 7.09 -17.01
N LYS A 43 5.41 8.26 -17.65
CA LYS A 43 6.64 8.57 -18.40
C LYS A 43 7.87 8.84 -17.52
N VAL A 44 7.68 9.25 -16.26
CA VAL A 44 8.80 9.47 -15.33
C VAL A 44 9.37 8.12 -14.86
N LEU A 45 8.56 7.06 -14.87
CA LEU A 45 8.91 5.76 -14.32
C LEU A 45 9.09 4.65 -15.38
N THR A 46 8.96 4.93 -16.68
CA THR A 46 9.24 3.96 -17.78
C THR A 46 10.67 3.41 -17.81
N GLY A 47 11.58 3.93 -16.97
CA GLY A 47 12.92 3.39 -16.78
C GLY A 47 13.09 2.51 -15.53
N VAL A 48 12.05 2.34 -14.70
CA VAL A 48 12.18 1.70 -13.38
C VAL A 48 11.68 0.26 -13.44
N ALA A 49 12.47 -0.64 -12.85
CA ALA A 49 12.37 -2.09 -12.95
C ALA A 49 10.95 -2.64 -12.76
N VAL A 50 10.65 -3.72 -13.47
CA VAL A 50 9.41 -4.53 -13.41
C VAL A 50 8.97 -4.84 -11.96
N GLU A 51 9.93 -4.91 -11.03
CA GLU A 51 9.71 -5.12 -9.59
C GLU A 51 8.88 -4.01 -8.92
N LEU A 52 8.84 -2.80 -9.48
CA LEU A 52 8.00 -1.71 -8.96
C LEU A 52 6.57 -1.72 -9.51
N LEU A 53 6.24 -2.54 -10.51
CA LEU A 53 4.89 -2.57 -11.09
C LEU A 53 3.86 -3.06 -10.06
N SER A 54 4.22 -4.06 -9.26
CA SER A 54 3.32 -4.60 -8.24
C SER A 54 3.11 -3.62 -7.07
N VAL A 55 4.17 -2.90 -6.68
CA VAL A 55 4.10 -1.81 -5.69
C VAL A 55 3.29 -0.62 -6.22
N ARG A 56 3.38 -0.33 -7.53
CA ARG A 56 2.57 0.69 -8.20
C ARG A 56 1.08 0.34 -8.19
N SER A 57 0.73 -0.91 -8.50
CA SER A 57 -0.66 -1.40 -8.46
C SER A 57 -1.25 -1.31 -7.05
N LEU A 58 -0.46 -1.66 -6.03
CA LEU A 58 -0.85 -1.49 -4.62
C LEU A 58 -1.13 0.00 -4.30
N LEU A 59 -0.21 0.90 -4.65
CA LEU A 59 -0.36 2.34 -4.41
C LEU A 59 -1.63 2.91 -5.05
N PHE A 60 -1.91 2.53 -6.30
CA PHE A 60 -3.10 2.98 -7.00
C PHE A 60 -4.40 2.57 -6.28
N ARG A 61 -4.46 1.32 -5.81
CA ARG A 61 -5.61 0.81 -5.07
C ARG A 61 -5.76 1.45 -3.69
N MET A 62 -4.65 1.78 -3.01
CA MET A 62 -4.69 2.53 -1.74
C MET A 62 -5.19 3.97 -1.93
N LEU A 63 -4.72 4.67 -2.96
CA LEU A 63 -5.19 6.04 -3.25
C LEU A 63 -6.69 6.09 -3.59
N ARG A 64 -7.21 5.02 -4.19
CA ARG A 64 -8.63 4.89 -4.54
C ARG A 64 -9.48 4.27 -3.41
N ALA A 65 -9.00 4.23 -2.17
CA ALA A 65 -9.81 3.68 -1.08
C ALA A 65 -11.19 4.36 -1.01
N GLY A 66 -12.24 3.54 -0.94
CA GLY A 66 -13.65 3.99 -1.01
C GLY A 66 -14.26 4.05 -2.41
N PHE A 67 -13.47 3.92 -3.48
CA PHE A 67 -13.94 3.78 -4.87
C PHE A 67 -13.98 2.30 -5.31
N PRO A 68 -14.76 1.94 -6.36
CA PRO A 68 -14.94 0.54 -6.78
C PRO A 68 -13.67 -0.25 -7.11
N GLU A 69 -12.58 0.44 -7.46
CA GLU A 69 -11.29 -0.18 -7.82
C GLU A 69 -10.24 -0.08 -6.71
N GLY A 70 -10.59 0.50 -5.56
CA GLY A 70 -9.67 0.66 -4.44
C GLY A 70 -9.97 -0.28 -3.28
N TYR A 71 -9.22 -0.11 -2.19
CA TYR A 71 -9.47 -0.87 -0.97
C TYR A 71 -10.68 -0.33 -0.21
N HIS A 72 -11.41 -1.25 0.41
CA HIS A 72 -12.51 -0.94 1.32
C HIS A 72 -12.20 -1.29 2.77
N ASP A 73 -11.07 -1.97 3.01
CA ASP A 73 -10.63 -2.41 4.32
C ASP A 73 -9.08 -2.49 4.41
N MET A 74 -8.55 -2.38 5.64
CA MET A 74 -7.11 -2.44 5.91
C MET A 74 -6.53 -3.86 5.82
N GLN A 75 -7.36 -4.89 5.97
CA GLN A 75 -6.89 -6.27 5.95
C GLN A 75 -6.40 -6.65 4.54
N SER A 76 -7.16 -6.28 3.52
CA SER A 76 -6.79 -6.42 2.11
C SER A 76 -5.49 -5.68 1.77
N VAL A 77 -5.29 -4.49 2.33
CA VAL A 77 -4.03 -3.73 2.20
C VAL A 77 -2.85 -4.52 2.78
N VAL A 78 -3.01 -5.06 4.00
CA VAL A 78 -1.95 -5.81 4.69
C VAL A 78 -1.62 -7.13 3.99
N ILE A 79 -2.62 -7.81 3.44
CA ILE A 79 -2.42 -9.05 2.65
C ILE A 79 -1.54 -8.75 1.45
N ASP A 80 -1.86 -7.73 0.66
CA ASP A 80 -1.09 -7.39 -0.52
C ASP A 80 0.33 -6.94 -0.16
N LEU A 81 0.49 -6.19 0.94
CA LEU A 81 1.83 -5.83 1.45
C LEU A 81 2.66 -7.06 1.85
N TRP A 82 2.02 -8.09 2.38
CA TRP A 82 2.69 -9.34 2.73
C TRP A 82 3.05 -10.17 1.49
N GLU A 83 2.15 -10.26 0.51
CA GLU A 83 2.40 -10.94 -0.77
C GLU A 83 3.55 -10.29 -1.55
N LEU A 84 3.69 -8.95 -1.44
CA LEU A 84 4.82 -8.20 -1.99
C LEU A 84 6.09 -8.28 -1.14
N GLY A 85 6.05 -8.95 0.02
CA GLY A 85 7.20 -9.08 0.92
C GLY A 85 7.58 -7.79 1.65
N VAL A 86 6.73 -6.76 1.65
CA VAL A 86 6.96 -5.50 2.35
C VAL A 86 6.83 -5.67 3.86
N VAL A 87 5.86 -6.47 4.28
CA VAL A 87 5.67 -6.86 5.69
C VAL A 87 5.85 -8.37 5.83
N SER A 88 6.28 -8.81 7.00
CA SER A 88 6.35 -10.23 7.34
C SER A 88 5.64 -10.48 8.66
N PHE A 89 4.97 -11.62 8.77
CA PHE A 89 4.40 -12.07 10.02
C PHE A 89 5.42 -12.91 10.77
N PRO A 90 5.53 -12.78 12.10
CA PRO A 90 6.40 -13.62 12.89
C PRO A 90 6.05 -15.09 12.63
N SER A 91 7.00 -15.85 12.10
CA SER A 91 6.91 -17.31 12.15
C SER A 91 6.92 -17.69 13.63
N LYS A 92 5.91 -18.42 14.10
CA LYS A 92 5.91 -18.97 15.45
C LYS A 92 7.19 -19.81 15.57
N GLN A 93 8.22 -19.27 16.22
CA GLN A 93 9.38 -20.06 16.62
C GLN A 93 8.82 -21.18 17.47
N ASN A 94 8.92 -22.40 16.94
CA ASN A 94 8.49 -23.60 17.62
C ASN A 94 9.49 -23.77 18.78
N THR A 95 9.14 -23.24 19.96
CA THR A 95 9.95 -23.34 21.17
C THR A 95 9.96 -24.80 21.60
N ARG A 96 10.74 -25.64 20.91
CA ARG A 96 11.21 -26.90 21.47
C ARG A 96 12.08 -26.49 22.65
N ARG A 97 11.51 -26.55 23.85
CA ARG A 97 12.26 -26.60 25.10
C ARG A 97 13.33 -27.67 24.91
N ALA A 98 14.58 -27.24 24.74
CA ALA A 98 15.72 -28.09 25.02
C ALA A 98 15.72 -28.28 26.54
N THR A 99 15.03 -29.34 26.98
CA THR A 99 15.21 -29.88 28.33
C THR A 99 16.53 -30.63 28.30
N THR A 100 17.63 -29.93 28.58
CA THR A 100 18.90 -30.58 28.86
C THR A 100 18.87 -31.02 30.32
N THR A 101 18.95 -32.32 30.49
CA THR A 101 19.15 -33.10 31.73
C THR A 101 20.28 -32.60 32.59
#